data_AF-A0A8S3VAC0-F1
#
_entry.id   AF-A0A8S3VAC0-F1
#
_cell.length_a   1.000
_cell.length_b   1.000
_cell.length_c   1.000
_cell.angle_alpha   90.00
_cell.angle_beta   90.00
_cell.angle_gamma   90.00
#
_symmetry.space_group_name_H-M   'P 1'
#
loop_
_entity.id
_entity.type
_entity.pdbx_description
1 polymer ?
#
loop_
_entity_poly.entity_id
_entity_poly.type
_entity_poly.pdbx_seq_one_letter_code
_entity_poly.pdbx_strand_id
1 'polypeptide(L)'
;MVDRGTVVDVDNELEAFDVQSIKFLVKNFIHHVQLKKCLSLLDVFTALEVVKHITENNWKEFLSECLFMIGKRNIIHILGLNSSEIEERIQRKEGFLIPFRTALYNIAEDLDSTEIEKLKQEAINMVPNIIPALRKVTSMYDFLDILEKRLLISHHSSDIFLVMLERINRSDLGIFIRDFSGMCVIINNKTFSKESKLLPRRGTEFDEERLSQTFTKLKFKTCIYRDLSAEEIVEKITELAEVDHSKYGACVVCILSHGNETAVFGSYGHSVGINHLTSLLSPRNCQSLTGKPKLLFIQACRGIRDQTIQNNNKGQIEEEQHDIGDTNSDIQYIPPPSDPPLGEPRELGDINSDIQYLPPPPDTALRGPHDIADINGDIQCLPPQPDPPLGEPHSLQGEFDFLLGYATTPGYVSYRDCKQGTVYVRTLTEELMAYSDRLDLLSILTIVTNKLSDMNIDGGAGKVHKQCPMPQFSLTKKLYFFPENFV
;
A
#
# COMPACT_ATOMS: atom_id res chain seq x y z
N MET A 1 10.45 -26.14 25.79
CA MET A 1 10.60 -24.99 26.73
C MET A 1 11.52 -23.95 26.11
N VAL A 2 11.44 -22.67 26.51
CA VAL A 2 12.39 -21.63 26.06
C VAL A 2 13.82 -22.01 26.47
N ASP A 3 14.77 -21.98 25.53
CA ASP A 3 16.17 -22.27 25.84
C ASP A 3 16.82 -21.07 26.54
N ARG A 4 17.07 -21.24 27.85
CA ARG A 4 17.63 -20.17 28.69
C ARG A 4 19.08 -19.87 28.34
N GLY A 5 19.84 -20.84 27.84
CA GLY A 5 21.23 -20.64 27.42
C GLY A 5 21.32 -19.64 26.28
N THR A 6 20.60 -19.92 25.18
CA THR A 6 20.55 -19.01 24.03
C THR A 6 20.02 -17.61 24.41
N VAL A 7 19.02 -17.49 25.29
CA VAL A 7 18.53 -16.17 25.72
C VAL A 7 19.61 -15.40 26.48
N VAL A 8 20.39 -16.07 27.34
CA VAL A 8 21.53 -15.45 28.04
C VAL A 8 22.63 -15.03 27.07
N ASP A 9 22.91 -15.85 26.05
CA ASP A 9 23.90 -15.50 25.01
C ASP A 9 23.51 -14.23 24.26
N VAL A 10 22.22 -14.07 23.92
CA VAL A 10 21.70 -12.82 23.35
C VAL A 10 21.78 -11.66 24.36
N ASP A 11 21.38 -11.89 25.61
CA ASP A 11 21.38 -10.87 26.67
C ASP A 11 22.78 -10.29 26.92
N ASN A 12 23.83 -11.12 26.81
CA ASN A 12 25.22 -10.68 26.93
C ASN A 12 25.67 -9.70 25.84
N GLU A 13 24.99 -9.68 24.69
CA GLU A 13 25.25 -8.77 23.58
C GLU A 13 24.37 -7.50 23.63
N LEU A 14 23.49 -7.39 24.63
CA LEU A 14 22.59 -6.26 24.82
C LEU A 14 23.07 -5.36 25.95
N GLU A 15 22.90 -4.06 25.75
CA GLU A 15 23.10 -3.07 26.79
C GLU A 15 21.81 -2.87 27.61
N ALA A 16 21.95 -2.21 28.77
CA ALA A 16 20.80 -1.92 29.62
C ALA A 16 19.69 -1.13 28.89
N PHE A 17 20.06 -0.24 27.96
CA PHE A 17 19.11 0.51 27.14
C PHE A 17 18.31 -0.42 26.22
N ASP A 18 18.97 -1.38 25.55
CA ASP A 18 18.33 -2.34 24.66
C ASP A 18 17.26 -3.16 25.40
N VAL A 19 17.56 -3.60 26.62
CA VAL A 19 16.60 -4.31 27.47
C VAL A 19 15.40 -3.43 27.82
N GLN A 20 15.58 -2.12 28.05
CA GLN A 20 14.45 -1.21 28.26
C GLN A 20 13.60 -1.04 27.00
N SER A 21 14.22 -0.94 25.83
CA SER A 21 13.52 -0.88 24.54
C SER A 21 12.67 -2.13 24.29
N ILE A 22 13.21 -3.32 24.57
CA ILE A 22 12.45 -4.57 24.50
C ILE A 22 11.31 -4.59 25.51
N LYS A 23 11.55 -4.15 26.76
CA LYS A 23 10.48 -4.01 27.76
C LYS A 23 9.36 -3.09 27.28
N PHE A 24 9.70 -1.98 26.63
CA PHE A 24 8.72 -1.07 26.06
C PHE A 24 7.87 -1.75 24.98
N LEU A 25 8.49 -2.47 24.04
CA LEU A 25 7.80 -3.18 22.96
C LEU A 25 6.83 -4.26 23.47
N VAL A 26 7.20 -5.00 24.52
CA VAL A 26 6.40 -6.12 25.06
C VAL A 26 5.41 -5.72 26.16
N LYS A 27 5.28 -4.42 26.45
CA LYS A 27 4.54 -3.90 27.61
C LYS A 27 3.07 -4.33 27.67
N ASN A 28 2.44 -4.62 26.54
CA ASN A 28 1.05 -5.09 26.50
C ASN A 28 0.87 -6.55 26.93
N PHE A 29 1.94 -7.36 26.89
CA PHE A 29 1.86 -8.80 27.17
C PHE A 29 2.15 -9.13 28.63
N ILE A 30 2.94 -8.30 29.31
CA ILE A 30 3.36 -8.52 30.70
C ILE A 30 2.75 -7.44 31.60
N HIS A 31 2.19 -7.87 32.73
CA HIS A 31 1.66 -6.94 33.73
C HIS A 31 2.76 -5.99 34.24
N HIS A 32 2.45 -4.69 34.32
CA HIS A 32 3.43 -3.63 34.58
C HIS A 32 4.28 -3.82 35.86
N VAL A 33 3.72 -4.42 36.91
CA VAL A 33 4.45 -4.70 38.17
C VAL A 33 5.54 -5.75 37.95
N GLN A 34 5.28 -6.76 37.11
CA GLN A 34 6.23 -7.81 36.81
C GLN A 34 7.31 -7.28 35.87
N LEU A 35 6.93 -6.56 34.82
CA LEU A 35 7.86 -6.00 33.85
C LEU A 35 8.87 -5.03 34.49
N LYS A 36 8.44 -4.25 35.51
CA LYS A 36 9.34 -3.38 36.27
C LYS A 36 10.43 -4.12 37.05
N LYS A 37 10.19 -5.38 37.43
CA LYS A 37 11.16 -6.22 38.14
C LYS A 37 12.16 -6.89 37.21
N CYS A 38 11.89 -6.94 35.91
CA CYS A 38 12.80 -7.51 34.93
C CYS A 38 14.02 -6.59 34.76
N LEU A 39 15.20 -7.13 35.09
CA LEU A 39 16.50 -6.46 34.97
C LEU A 39 17.28 -6.91 33.75
N SER A 40 16.92 -8.06 33.16
CA SER A 40 17.62 -8.70 32.05
C SER A 40 16.64 -9.18 30.97
N LEU A 41 17.14 -9.52 29.77
CA LEU A 41 16.31 -10.13 28.73
C LEU A 41 15.74 -11.47 29.20
N LEU A 42 16.54 -12.24 29.95
CA LEU A 42 16.10 -13.51 30.53
C LEU A 42 14.89 -13.32 31.45
N ASP A 43 14.86 -12.27 32.27
CA ASP A 43 13.71 -11.98 33.13
C ASP A 43 12.45 -11.68 32.31
N VAL A 44 12.60 -10.90 31.23
CA VAL A 44 11.49 -10.54 30.33
C VAL A 44 10.92 -11.79 29.66
N PHE A 45 11.78 -12.64 29.10
CA PHE A 45 11.35 -13.87 28.42
C PHE A 45 10.81 -14.92 29.39
N THR A 46 11.29 -14.93 30.63
CA THR A 46 10.66 -15.72 31.70
C THR A 46 9.25 -15.24 31.98
N ALA A 47 9.03 -13.93 32.06
CA ALA A 47 7.71 -13.36 32.27
C ALA A 47 6.76 -13.67 31.10
N LEU A 48 7.24 -13.57 29.85
CA LEU A 48 6.47 -13.91 28.64
C LEU A 48 6.08 -15.39 28.58
N GLU A 49 6.97 -16.31 28.98
CA GLU A 49 6.68 -17.75 29.03
C GLU A 49 5.64 -18.06 30.12
N VAL A 50 5.74 -17.42 31.29
CA VAL A 50 4.77 -17.60 32.40
C VAL A 50 3.36 -17.18 31.99
N VAL A 51 3.22 -16.08 31.23
CA VAL A 51 1.91 -15.65 30.70
C VAL A 51 1.50 -16.41 29.43
N LYS A 52 2.30 -17.40 28.99
CA LYS A 52 2.09 -18.22 27.79
C LYS A 52 1.99 -17.42 26.49
N HIS A 53 2.57 -16.22 26.45
CA HIS A 53 2.62 -15.44 25.21
C HIS A 53 3.66 -16.01 24.24
N ILE A 54 4.77 -16.51 24.80
CA ILE A 54 5.76 -17.31 24.07
C ILE A 54 5.72 -18.76 24.55
N THR A 55 6.10 -19.64 23.64
CA THR A 55 6.19 -21.09 23.78
C THR A 55 7.48 -21.56 23.13
N GLU A 56 7.78 -22.85 23.22
CA GLU A 56 8.95 -23.43 22.56
C GLU A 56 8.96 -23.28 21.04
N ASN A 57 7.80 -23.07 20.41
CA ASN A 57 7.63 -23.03 18.96
C ASN A 57 7.72 -21.62 18.35
N ASN A 58 7.71 -20.56 19.17
CA ASN A 58 7.65 -19.18 18.63
C ASN A 58 8.58 -18.18 19.33
N TRP A 59 9.28 -18.56 20.41
CA TRP A 59 10.04 -17.60 21.20
C TRP A 59 11.25 -17.02 20.44
N LYS A 60 11.87 -17.80 19.55
CA LYS A 60 13.01 -17.33 18.73
C LYS A 60 12.55 -16.31 17.70
N GLU A 61 11.43 -16.61 17.07
CA GLU A 61 10.75 -15.76 16.10
C GLU A 61 10.30 -14.46 16.76
N PHE A 62 9.74 -14.53 17.97
CA PHE A 62 9.36 -13.37 18.76
C PHE A 62 10.58 -12.51 19.16
N LEU A 63 11.65 -13.14 19.67
CA LEU A 63 12.87 -12.43 20.09
C LEU A 63 13.58 -11.78 18.90
N SER A 64 13.71 -12.50 17.79
CA SER A 64 14.33 -11.96 16.57
C SER A 64 13.61 -10.73 16.04
N GLU A 65 12.29 -10.66 16.15
CA GLU A 65 11.52 -9.46 15.80
C GLU A 65 11.78 -8.30 16.77
N CYS A 66 11.86 -8.56 18.07
CA CYS A 66 12.26 -7.54 19.04
C CYS A 66 13.66 -6.97 18.72
N LEU A 67 14.64 -7.86 18.47
CA LEU A 67 16.01 -7.50 18.10
C LEU A 67 16.07 -6.71 16.79
N PHE A 68 15.27 -7.13 15.80
CA PHE A 68 15.15 -6.43 14.53
C PHE A 68 14.64 -5.00 14.72
N MET A 69 13.59 -4.84 15.53
CA MET A 69 12.98 -3.54 15.83
C MET A 69 13.93 -2.59 16.57
N ILE A 70 14.73 -3.10 17.51
CA ILE A 70 15.71 -2.28 18.24
C ILE A 70 17.04 -2.08 17.47
N GLY A 71 17.11 -2.51 16.21
CA GLY A 71 18.30 -2.33 15.37
C GLY A 71 19.45 -3.32 15.63
N LYS A 72 19.29 -4.28 16.55
CA LYS A 72 20.27 -5.33 16.88
C LYS A 72 20.20 -6.51 15.92
N ARG A 73 20.18 -6.22 14.62
CA ARG A 73 20.05 -7.23 13.54
C ARG A 73 21.26 -8.16 13.47
N ASN A 74 22.44 -7.65 13.81
CA ASN A 74 23.70 -8.38 13.74
C ASN A 74 23.75 -9.59 14.67
N ILE A 75 22.97 -9.65 15.75
CA ILE A 75 22.98 -10.77 16.71
C ILE A 75 21.82 -11.76 16.53
N ILE A 76 20.94 -11.54 15.55
CA ILE A 76 19.82 -12.47 15.25
C ILE A 76 20.34 -13.88 14.89
N HIS A 77 21.54 -13.97 14.33
CA HIS A 77 22.17 -15.25 13.97
C HIS A 77 22.40 -16.17 15.19
N ILE A 78 22.48 -15.64 16.42
CA ILE A 78 22.57 -16.43 17.66
C ILE A 78 21.35 -17.33 17.83
N LEU A 79 20.19 -16.90 17.32
CA LEU A 79 18.94 -17.67 17.37
C LEU A 79 18.87 -18.79 16.31
N GLY A 80 19.83 -18.80 15.37
CA GLY A 80 19.80 -19.64 14.17
C GLY A 80 18.83 -19.14 13.11
N LEU A 81 18.48 -17.85 13.12
CA LEU A 81 17.54 -17.22 12.19
C LEU A 81 18.26 -16.17 11.33
N ASN A 82 17.70 -15.89 10.14
CA ASN A 82 18.25 -14.88 9.24
C ASN A 82 17.44 -13.58 9.33
N SER A 83 18.14 -12.44 9.47
CA SER A 83 17.51 -11.11 9.48
C SER A 83 16.62 -10.84 8.26
N SER A 84 17.00 -11.33 7.07
CA SER A 84 16.19 -11.17 5.86
C SER A 84 14.87 -11.94 5.93
N GLU A 85 14.86 -13.13 6.52
CA GLU A 85 13.64 -13.92 6.72
C GLU A 85 12.71 -13.24 7.74
N ILE A 86 13.28 -12.60 8.77
CA ILE A 86 12.50 -11.81 9.73
C ILE A 86 11.87 -10.60 9.06
N GLU A 87 12.64 -9.87 8.26
CA GLU A 87 12.14 -8.73 7.49
C GLU A 87 11.01 -9.16 6.55
N GLU A 88 11.20 -10.27 5.83
CA GLU A 88 10.18 -10.85 4.96
C GLU A 88 8.94 -11.29 5.75
N ARG A 89 9.11 -11.87 6.95
CA ARG A 89 7.99 -12.28 7.83
C ARG A 89 7.19 -11.09 8.35
N ILE A 90 7.87 -10.04 8.78
CA ILE A 90 7.24 -8.77 9.20
C ILE A 90 6.48 -8.18 8.00
N GLN A 91 7.08 -8.21 6.81
CA GLN A 91 6.45 -7.81 5.56
C GLN A 91 5.20 -8.67 5.25
N ARG A 92 5.28 -9.99 5.46
CA ARG A 92 4.21 -10.99 5.24
C ARG A 92 3.14 -11.05 6.33
N LYS A 93 3.21 -10.21 7.36
CA LYS A 93 2.20 -10.17 8.43
C LYS A 93 2.14 -11.31 9.41
N GLU A 94 3.28 -11.94 9.54
CA GLU A 94 3.52 -12.97 10.53
C GLU A 94 4.37 -12.39 11.68
N GLY A 95 4.36 -11.05 11.83
CA GLY A 95 4.97 -10.35 12.95
C GLY A 95 4.18 -10.51 14.24
N PHE A 96 4.87 -10.63 15.37
CA PHE A 96 4.32 -10.87 16.69
C PHE A 96 4.09 -9.59 17.51
N LEU A 97 4.79 -8.49 17.20
CA LEU A 97 4.70 -7.25 17.98
C LEU A 97 3.47 -6.42 17.60
N ILE A 98 2.97 -5.66 18.58
CA ILE A 98 1.79 -4.79 18.39
C ILE A 98 2.19 -3.54 17.59
N PRO A 99 1.50 -3.23 16.46
CA PRO A 99 1.81 -2.07 15.62
C PRO A 99 1.80 -0.72 16.34
N PHE A 100 0.84 -0.52 17.25
CA PHE A 100 0.78 0.69 18.07
C PHE A 100 2.05 0.84 18.94
N ARG A 101 2.63 -0.26 19.44
CA ARG A 101 3.86 -0.22 20.23
C ARG A 101 5.08 0.08 19.39
N THR A 102 5.18 -0.53 18.21
CA THR A 102 6.29 -0.25 17.29
C THR A 102 6.23 1.20 16.78
N ALA A 103 5.03 1.75 16.55
CA ALA A 103 4.84 3.16 16.24
C ALA A 103 5.32 4.10 17.36
N LEU A 104 4.90 3.85 18.61
CA LEU A 104 5.36 4.64 19.75
C LEU A 104 6.87 4.52 19.98
N TYR A 105 7.43 3.32 19.73
CA TYR A 105 8.87 3.08 19.82
C TYR A 105 9.61 3.94 18.79
N ASN A 106 9.21 3.88 17.51
CA ASN A 106 9.84 4.68 16.46
C ASN A 106 9.80 6.18 16.75
N ILE A 107 8.67 6.67 17.30
CA ILE A 107 8.55 8.07 17.73
C ILE A 107 9.49 8.38 18.89
N ALA A 108 9.62 7.47 19.85
CA ALA A 108 10.49 7.67 20.99
C ALA A 108 11.97 7.71 20.60
N GLU A 109 12.39 6.92 19.61
CA GLU A 109 13.77 6.92 19.10
C GLU A 109 14.10 8.14 18.22
N ASP A 110 13.08 8.77 17.61
CA ASP A 110 13.24 9.94 16.74
C ASP A 110 13.12 11.28 17.52
N LEU A 111 12.87 11.24 18.83
CA LEU A 111 12.75 12.43 19.67
C LEU A 111 13.97 12.61 20.57
N ASP A 112 14.58 13.80 20.53
CA ASP A 112 15.71 14.14 21.38
C ASP A 112 15.27 14.63 22.78
N SER A 113 16.24 14.79 23.69
CA SER A 113 15.99 15.24 25.06
C SER A 113 15.38 16.64 25.15
N THR A 114 15.69 17.53 24.21
CA THR A 114 15.13 18.89 24.14
C THR A 114 13.67 18.85 23.71
N GLU A 115 13.33 18.00 22.74
CA GLU A 115 11.96 17.77 22.29
C GLU A 115 11.11 17.11 23.37
N ILE A 116 11.66 16.16 24.13
CA ILE A 116 10.99 15.56 25.29
C ILE A 116 10.64 16.65 26.32
N GLU A 117 11.54 17.59 26.60
CA GLU A 117 11.23 18.70 27.52
C GLU A 117 10.13 19.62 26.97
N LYS A 118 10.11 19.89 25.66
CA LYS A 118 9.00 20.64 25.04
C LYS A 118 7.67 19.88 25.16
N LEU A 119 7.66 18.56 24.94
CA LEU A 119 6.47 17.73 25.11
C LEU A 119 5.96 17.73 26.55
N LYS A 120 6.87 17.72 27.54
CA LYS A 120 6.48 17.88 28.95
C LYS A 120 5.79 19.21 29.19
N GLN A 121 6.31 20.31 28.65
CA GLN A 121 5.66 21.62 28.78
C GLN A 121 4.28 21.63 28.13
N GLU A 122 4.14 21.05 26.95
CA GLU A 122 2.84 20.95 26.28
C GLU A 122 1.85 20.08 27.05
N ALA A 123 2.31 18.97 27.65
CA ALA A 123 1.47 18.16 28.53
C ALA A 123 1.00 18.93 29.77
N ILE A 124 1.85 19.78 30.35
CA ILE A 124 1.46 20.65 31.48
C ILE A 124 0.42 21.68 31.04
N ASN A 125 0.62 22.31 29.89
CA ASN A 125 -0.28 23.32 29.34
C ASN A 125 -1.67 22.74 29.07
N MET A 126 -1.74 21.51 28.53
CA MET A 126 -3.00 20.85 28.20
C MET A 126 -3.65 20.17 29.41
N VAL A 127 -2.86 19.61 30.32
CA VAL A 127 -3.34 18.82 31.46
C VAL A 127 -2.58 19.22 32.74
N PRO A 128 -2.90 20.36 33.38
CA PRO A 128 -2.12 20.89 34.50
C PRO A 128 -1.93 19.91 35.68
N ASN A 129 -2.90 19.02 35.93
CA ASN A 129 -2.83 18.00 36.98
C ASN A 129 -1.79 16.89 36.72
N ILE A 130 -1.13 16.89 35.57
CA ILE A 130 -0.07 15.94 35.22
C ILE A 130 1.29 16.30 35.83
N ILE A 131 1.49 17.56 36.25
CA ILE A 131 2.77 18.10 36.76
C ILE A 131 3.46 17.16 37.76
N PRO A 132 2.78 16.62 38.80
CA PRO A 132 3.46 15.77 39.79
C PRO A 132 4.03 14.48 39.20
N ALA A 133 3.38 13.94 38.16
CA ALA A 133 3.83 12.72 37.49
C ALA A 133 5.05 12.99 36.60
N LEU A 134 5.08 14.13 35.91
CA LEU A 134 6.16 14.47 34.97
C LEU A 134 7.52 14.73 35.65
N ARG A 135 7.55 15.03 36.95
CA ARG A 135 8.79 15.26 37.71
C ARG A 135 9.78 14.09 37.67
N LYS A 136 9.30 12.87 37.42
CA LYS A 136 10.11 11.64 37.39
C LYS A 136 10.48 11.18 35.98
N VAL A 137 10.07 11.92 34.95
CA VAL A 137 10.29 11.53 33.56
C VAL A 137 11.72 11.85 33.16
N THR A 138 12.47 10.81 32.81
CA THR A 138 13.87 10.94 32.35
C THR A 138 14.06 10.49 30.91
N SER A 139 13.11 9.73 30.38
CA SER A 139 13.11 9.19 29.02
C SER A 139 11.76 9.40 28.33
N MET A 140 11.73 9.24 27.00
CA MET A 140 10.47 9.27 26.27
C MET A 140 9.56 8.09 26.64
N TYR A 141 10.14 6.93 26.98
CA TYR A 141 9.38 5.80 27.50
C TYR A 141 8.65 6.15 28.80
N ASP A 142 9.30 6.84 29.74
CA ASP A 142 8.65 7.31 30.99
C ASP A 142 7.49 8.25 30.69
N PHE A 143 7.67 9.15 29.72
CA PHE A 143 6.67 10.11 29.32
C PHE A 143 5.43 9.42 28.74
N LEU A 144 5.63 8.53 27.76
CA LEU A 144 4.57 7.71 27.17
C LEU A 144 3.88 6.84 28.23
N ASP A 145 4.64 6.27 29.17
CA ASP A 145 4.12 5.50 30.30
C ASP A 145 3.13 6.28 31.17
N ILE A 146 3.35 7.59 31.33
CA ILE A 146 2.45 8.48 32.09
C ILE A 146 1.23 8.81 31.27
N LEU A 147 1.39 9.15 29.99
CA LEU A 147 0.28 9.46 29.10
C LEU A 147 -0.71 8.27 29.04
N GLU A 148 -0.20 7.05 28.91
CA GLU A 148 -1.02 5.85 28.87
C GLU A 148 -1.75 5.57 30.19
N LYS A 149 -1.06 5.69 31.34
CA LYS A 149 -1.69 5.52 32.66
C LYS A 149 -2.78 6.55 32.94
N ARG A 150 -2.70 7.71 32.29
CA ARG A 150 -3.69 8.80 32.38
C ARG A 150 -4.74 8.72 31.26
N LEU A 151 -4.69 7.70 30.40
CA LEU A 151 -5.57 7.52 29.24
C LEU A 151 -5.53 8.70 28.24
N LEU A 152 -4.40 9.42 28.20
CA LEU A 152 -4.16 10.52 27.25
C LEU A 152 -3.65 10.03 25.89
N ILE A 153 -3.14 8.80 25.86
CA ILE A 153 -2.76 8.10 24.65
C ILE A 153 -3.14 6.62 24.76
N SER A 154 -3.67 6.07 23.69
CA SER A 154 -4.02 4.66 23.53
C SER A 154 -4.19 4.33 22.04
N HIS A 155 -4.36 3.05 21.72
CA HIS A 155 -4.71 2.57 20.38
C HIS A 155 -6.04 3.13 19.83
N HIS A 156 -6.87 3.75 20.67
CA HIS A 156 -8.16 4.34 20.29
C HIS A 156 -8.24 5.85 20.46
N SER A 157 -7.23 6.48 21.07
CA SER A 157 -7.26 7.90 21.41
C SER A 157 -5.84 8.39 21.54
N SER A 158 -5.37 9.13 20.54
CA SER A 158 -4.02 9.71 20.49
C SER A 158 -4.04 11.23 20.28
N ASP A 159 -5.23 11.84 20.16
CA ASP A 159 -5.44 13.24 19.79
C ASP A 159 -4.60 14.21 20.63
N ILE A 160 -4.59 14.04 21.95
CA ILE A 160 -3.84 14.93 22.85
C ILE A 160 -2.34 14.84 22.54
N PHE A 161 -1.80 13.62 22.39
CA PHE A 161 -0.39 13.45 22.08
C PHE A 161 -0.03 13.97 20.68
N LEU A 162 -0.94 13.83 19.71
CA LEU A 162 -0.76 14.39 18.37
C LEU A 162 -0.73 15.92 18.39
N VAL A 163 -1.59 16.57 19.18
CA VAL A 163 -1.55 18.03 19.37
C VAL A 163 -0.25 18.44 20.06
N MET A 164 0.27 17.66 21.02
CA MET A 164 1.58 17.94 21.63
C MET A 164 2.69 17.88 20.57
N LEU A 165 2.72 16.83 19.74
CA LEU A 165 3.68 16.68 18.65
C LEU A 165 3.59 17.84 17.64
N GLU A 166 2.38 18.26 17.27
CA GLU A 166 2.18 19.41 16.39
C GLU A 166 2.77 20.71 16.98
N ARG A 167 2.52 20.97 18.26
CA ARG A 167 3.01 22.19 18.94
C ARG A 167 4.53 22.25 19.11
N ILE A 168 5.20 21.11 19.11
CA ILE A 168 6.66 21.06 19.09
C ILE A 168 7.25 21.02 17.68
N ASN A 169 6.43 21.22 16.64
CA ASN A 169 6.77 21.12 15.22
C ASN A 169 7.23 19.71 14.78
N ARG A 170 6.70 18.66 15.41
CA ARG A 170 6.90 17.25 15.05
C ARG A 170 5.63 16.55 14.56
N SER A 171 4.81 17.26 13.78
CA SER A 171 3.59 16.69 13.19
C SER A 171 3.89 15.59 12.15
N ASP A 172 5.13 15.48 11.68
CA ASP A 172 5.67 14.34 10.93
C ASP A 172 5.56 13.02 11.69
N LEU A 173 5.82 13.04 12.99
CA LEU A 173 5.73 11.86 13.84
C LEU A 173 4.29 11.44 14.12
N GLY A 174 3.35 12.39 14.13
CA GLY A 174 1.95 12.09 14.41
C GLY A 174 1.31 11.09 13.43
N ILE A 175 1.90 10.88 12.25
CA ILE A 175 1.41 9.91 11.27
C ILE A 175 1.47 8.47 11.78
N PHE A 176 2.41 8.14 12.68
CA PHE A 176 2.54 6.78 13.19
C PHE A 176 1.44 6.42 14.22
N ILE A 177 0.71 7.40 14.77
CA ILE A 177 -0.28 7.19 15.85
C ILE A 177 -1.67 7.79 15.54
N ARG A 178 -1.83 8.57 14.46
CA ARG A 178 -3.16 9.09 14.09
C ARG A 178 -4.15 7.95 13.93
N ASP A 179 -5.31 8.06 14.59
CA ASP A 179 -6.46 7.22 14.26
C ASP A 179 -6.75 7.49 12.79
N PHE A 180 -6.43 6.51 11.94
CA PHE A 180 -6.45 6.65 10.49
C PHE A 180 -7.87 6.53 9.93
N SER A 181 -8.85 7.10 10.66
CA SER A 181 -10.22 7.29 10.26
C SER A 181 -10.36 8.51 9.36
N GLY A 182 -11.39 8.50 8.52
CA GLY A 182 -11.55 9.52 7.48
C GLY A 182 -12.89 9.45 6.77
N MET A 183 -13.07 10.29 5.77
CA MET A 183 -14.18 10.17 4.84
C MET A 183 -13.75 9.33 3.64
N CYS A 184 -14.57 8.35 3.26
CA CYS A 184 -14.41 7.58 2.03
C CYS A 184 -15.63 7.82 1.15
N VAL A 185 -15.43 8.35 -0.06
CA VAL A 185 -16.49 8.50 -1.06
C VAL A 185 -16.30 7.44 -2.14
N ILE A 186 -17.32 6.63 -2.38
CA ILE A 186 -17.33 5.62 -3.46
C ILE A 186 -18.34 6.08 -4.51
N ILE A 187 -17.85 6.32 -5.73
CA ILE A 187 -18.66 6.64 -6.89
C ILE A 187 -18.69 5.40 -7.77
N ASN A 188 -19.87 4.81 -7.94
CA ASN A 188 -20.07 3.58 -8.69
C ASN A 188 -21.02 3.79 -9.87
N ASN A 189 -20.45 4.03 -11.05
CA ASN A 189 -21.22 4.15 -12.29
C ASN A 189 -21.33 2.76 -12.94
N LYS A 190 -22.54 2.20 -12.88
CA LYS A 190 -22.94 0.93 -13.48
C LYS A 190 -23.70 1.14 -14.78
N THR A 191 -24.69 2.02 -14.77
CA THR A 191 -25.63 2.23 -15.87
C THR A 191 -25.31 3.52 -16.59
N PHE A 192 -25.30 3.45 -17.93
CA PHE A 192 -25.03 4.60 -18.78
C PHE A 192 -26.19 4.81 -19.74
N SER A 193 -26.41 6.09 -20.10
CA SER A 193 -27.42 6.49 -21.09
C SER A 193 -27.16 5.84 -22.45
N LYS A 194 -28.21 5.63 -23.24
CA LYS A 194 -28.07 5.00 -24.56
C LYS A 194 -27.26 5.88 -25.52
N GLU A 195 -27.41 7.19 -25.36
CA GLU A 195 -26.76 8.24 -26.13
C GLU A 195 -25.24 8.23 -25.92
N SER A 196 -24.78 7.85 -24.73
CA SER A 196 -23.35 7.77 -24.40
C SER A 196 -22.60 6.68 -25.18
N LYS A 197 -23.30 5.66 -25.69
CA LYS A 197 -22.69 4.45 -26.26
C LYS A 197 -21.71 3.78 -25.29
N LEU A 198 -21.90 3.90 -23.98
CA LEU A 198 -21.12 3.17 -23.01
C LEU A 198 -21.91 1.96 -22.51
N LEU A 199 -21.27 0.80 -22.43
CA LEU A 199 -21.95 -0.42 -21.99
C LEU A 199 -22.17 -0.44 -20.46
N PRO A 200 -23.22 -1.12 -19.97
CA PRO A 200 -23.41 -1.33 -18.54
C PRO A 200 -22.24 -2.07 -17.89
N ARG A 201 -21.78 -1.58 -16.73
CA ARG A 201 -20.64 -2.12 -15.98
C ARG A 201 -21.04 -3.24 -15.01
N ARG A 202 -21.60 -4.34 -15.52
CA ARG A 202 -22.05 -5.48 -14.68
C ARG A 202 -20.94 -6.00 -13.78
N GLY A 203 -21.26 -6.29 -12.52
CA GLY A 203 -20.33 -6.77 -11.51
C GLY A 203 -19.66 -5.67 -10.68
N THR A 204 -19.79 -4.39 -11.07
CA THR A 204 -19.23 -3.25 -10.30
C THR A 204 -19.85 -3.10 -8.90
N GLU A 205 -21.03 -3.65 -8.68
CA GLU A 205 -21.67 -3.77 -7.36
C GLU A 205 -20.84 -4.59 -6.35
N PHE A 206 -20.12 -5.62 -6.82
CA PHE A 206 -19.25 -6.44 -5.98
C PHE A 206 -17.98 -5.68 -5.55
N ASP A 207 -17.52 -4.76 -6.40
CA ASP A 207 -16.41 -3.87 -6.10
C ASP A 207 -16.82 -2.80 -5.08
N GLU A 208 -18.01 -2.20 -5.28
CA GLU A 208 -18.59 -1.23 -4.35
C GLU A 208 -18.74 -1.82 -2.95
N GLU A 209 -19.31 -3.03 -2.84
CA GLU A 209 -19.48 -3.71 -1.55
C GLU A 209 -18.14 -3.97 -0.88
N ARG A 210 -17.14 -4.49 -1.61
CA ARG A 210 -15.78 -4.75 -1.07
C ARG A 210 -15.12 -3.49 -0.56
N LEU A 211 -15.13 -2.42 -1.37
CA LEU A 211 -14.54 -1.14 -0.96
C LEU A 211 -15.23 -0.57 0.27
N SER A 212 -16.57 -0.62 0.30
CA SER A 212 -17.35 -0.15 1.44
C SER A 212 -17.00 -0.92 2.72
N GLN A 213 -16.98 -2.25 2.65
CA GLN A 213 -16.63 -3.09 3.80
C GLN A 213 -15.19 -2.87 4.26
N THR A 214 -14.24 -2.80 3.33
CA THR A 214 -12.82 -2.59 3.64
C THR A 214 -12.59 -1.23 4.28
N PHE A 215 -13.03 -0.14 3.66
CA PHE A 215 -12.82 1.19 4.22
C PHE A 215 -13.58 1.42 5.52
N THR A 216 -14.76 0.81 5.70
CA THR A 216 -15.44 0.79 7.01
C THR A 216 -14.62 0.08 8.08
N LYS A 217 -14.03 -1.09 7.79
CA LYS A 217 -13.14 -1.80 8.74
C LYS A 217 -11.85 -1.03 9.04
N LEU A 218 -11.40 -0.19 8.10
CA LEU A 218 -10.31 0.77 8.27
C LEU A 218 -10.79 2.09 8.93
N LYS A 219 -11.99 2.11 9.52
CA LYS A 219 -12.60 3.23 10.27
C LYS A 219 -12.94 4.46 9.43
N PHE A 220 -13.03 4.33 8.10
CA PHE A 220 -13.56 5.41 7.27
C PHE A 220 -15.08 5.43 7.31
N LYS A 221 -15.63 6.63 7.49
CA LYS A 221 -17.04 6.89 7.23
C LYS A 221 -17.25 6.83 5.72
N THR A 222 -17.95 5.81 5.24
CA THR A 222 -18.13 5.58 3.80
C THR A 222 -19.45 6.14 3.29
N CYS A 223 -19.40 6.91 2.20
CA CYS A 223 -20.55 7.42 1.46
C CYS A 223 -20.53 6.85 0.04
N ILE A 224 -21.65 6.32 -0.42
CA ILE A 224 -21.77 5.65 -1.73
C ILE A 224 -22.73 6.43 -2.61
N TYR A 225 -22.30 6.71 -3.84
CA TYR A 225 -23.11 7.35 -4.88
C TYR A 225 -23.05 6.52 -6.15
N ARG A 226 -24.18 6.41 -6.86
CA ARG A 226 -24.31 5.52 -8.02
C ARG A 226 -24.80 6.27 -9.25
N ASP A 227 -24.30 5.86 -10.41
CA ASP A 227 -24.72 6.33 -11.75
C ASP A 227 -24.74 7.86 -11.92
N LEU A 228 -23.72 8.53 -11.35
CA LEU A 228 -23.57 9.98 -11.41
C LEU A 228 -23.14 10.47 -12.80
N SER A 229 -23.72 11.59 -13.23
CA SER A 229 -23.25 12.40 -14.35
C SER A 229 -21.87 13.01 -14.08
N ALA A 230 -21.24 13.58 -15.10
CA ALA A 230 -19.94 14.24 -14.95
C ALA A 230 -20.04 15.42 -13.96
N GLU A 231 -21.11 16.18 -14.06
CA GLU A 231 -21.42 17.34 -13.24
C GLU A 231 -21.68 16.91 -11.78
N GLU A 232 -22.44 15.84 -11.56
CA GLU A 232 -22.69 15.31 -10.22
C GLU A 232 -21.43 14.69 -9.58
N ILE A 233 -20.52 14.10 -10.35
CA ILE A 233 -19.21 13.63 -9.83
C ILE A 233 -18.42 14.81 -9.26
N VAL A 234 -18.34 15.92 -10.01
CA VAL A 234 -17.68 17.15 -9.57
C VAL A 234 -18.37 17.71 -8.32
N GLU A 235 -19.70 17.74 -8.31
CA GLU A 235 -20.49 18.19 -7.17
C GLU A 235 -20.18 17.38 -5.90
N LYS A 236 -20.18 16.04 -5.96
CA LYS A 236 -19.90 15.19 -4.79
C LYS A 236 -18.48 15.29 -4.28
N ILE A 237 -17.50 15.52 -5.15
CA ILE A 237 -16.12 15.75 -4.72
C ILE A 237 -15.97 17.16 -4.14
N THR A 238 -16.75 18.14 -4.63
CA THR A 238 -16.82 19.48 -4.04
C THR A 238 -17.44 19.45 -2.65
N GLU A 239 -18.57 18.75 -2.47
CA GLU A 239 -19.19 18.53 -1.15
C GLU A 239 -18.21 17.86 -0.17
N LEU A 240 -17.40 16.90 -0.64
CA LEU A 240 -16.35 16.27 0.17
C LEU A 240 -15.26 17.28 0.57
N ALA A 241 -14.88 18.20 -0.30
CA ALA A 241 -13.91 19.25 -0.01
C ALA A 241 -14.43 20.28 1.02
N GLU A 242 -15.75 20.46 1.13
CA GLU A 242 -16.38 21.36 2.10
C GLU A 242 -16.49 20.77 3.51
N VAL A 243 -16.31 19.45 3.67
CA VAL A 243 -16.29 18.81 4.99
C VAL A 243 -15.08 19.32 5.81
N ASP A 244 -15.29 19.56 7.10
CA ASP A 244 -14.18 19.80 8.02
C ASP A 244 -13.43 18.50 8.32
N HIS A 245 -12.27 18.34 7.69
CA HIS A 245 -11.39 17.19 7.85
C HIS A 245 -10.44 17.31 9.03
N SER A 246 -10.49 18.37 9.85
CA SER A 246 -9.49 18.63 10.91
C SER A 246 -9.27 17.44 11.84
N LYS A 247 -10.34 16.68 12.14
CA LYS A 247 -10.34 15.47 12.97
C LYS A 247 -9.95 14.15 12.27
N TYR A 248 -9.85 14.14 10.94
CA TYR A 248 -9.57 12.93 10.16
C TYR A 248 -8.08 12.77 9.83
N GLY A 249 -7.62 11.52 9.68
CA GLY A 249 -6.24 11.18 9.31
C GLY A 249 -5.98 11.24 7.81
N ALA A 250 -6.99 10.92 6.98
CA ALA A 250 -6.91 10.95 5.52
C ALA A 250 -8.30 11.11 4.87
N CYS A 251 -8.29 11.34 3.55
CA CYS A 251 -9.47 11.36 2.70
C CYS A 251 -9.32 10.33 1.57
N VAL A 252 -10.38 9.57 1.30
CA VAL A 252 -10.40 8.52 0.26
C VAL A 252 -11.51 8.80 -0.74
N VAL A 253 -11.21 8.66 -2.03
CA VAL A 253 -12.20 8.65 -3.12
C VAL A 253 -11.96 7.42 -3.99
N CYS A 254 -12.97 6.59 -4.15
CA CYS A 254 -12.95 5.44 -5.05
C CYS A 254 -13.88 5.74 -6.23
N ILE A 255 -13.38 5.69 -7.45
CA ILE A 255 -14.16 5.93 -8.67
C ILE A 255 -14.19 4.65 -9.51
N LEU A 256 -15.37 4.06 -9.64
CA LEU A 256 -15.65 2.90 -10.48
C LEU A 256 -16.46 3.38 -11.69
N SER A 257 -15.80 3.61 -12.83
CA SER A 257 -16.50 4.03 -14.05
C SER A 257 -15.81 3.53 -15.33
N HIS A 258 -16.33 3.91 -16.48
CA HIS A 258 -15.55 3.95 -17.72
C HIS A 258 -14.57 5.12 -17.65
N GLY A 259 -13.51 5.06 -18.45
CA GLY A 259 -12.55 6.15 -18.52
C GLY A 259 -11.67 6.07 -19.76
N ASN A 260 -10.84 7.09 -19.90
CA ASN A 260 -9.73 7.13 -20.83
C ASN A 260 -8.45 7.42 -20.05
N GLU A 261 -7.36 7.75 -20.74
CA GLU A 261 -6.05 7.93 -20.12
C GLU A 261 -6.02 8.92 -18.95
N THR A 262 -6.88 9.93 -18.98
CA THR A 262 -6.80 11.13 -18.11
C THR A 262 -8.13 11.51 -17.43
N ALA A 263 -9.23 10.84 -17.80
CA ALA A 263 -10.58 11.19 -17.37
C ALA A 263 -11.45 9.96 -17.10
N VAL A 264 -12.49 10.17 -16.29
CA VAL A 264 -13.56 9.20 -16.02
C VAL A 264 -14.88 9.70 -16.61
N PHE A 265 -15.73 8.80 -17.07
CA PHE A 265 -17.02 9.13 -17.66
C PHE A 265 -18.14 9.15 -16.60
N GLY A 266 -19.02 10.14 -16.69
CA GLY A 266 -20.32 10.14 -16.03
C GLY A 266 -21.32 9.24 -16.75
N SER A 267 -22.47 8.99 -16.13
CA SER A 267 -23.55 8.13 -16.66
C SER A 267 -24.11 8.60 -18.00
N TYR A 268 -24.03 9.90 -18.32
CA TYR A 268 -24.41 10.45 -19.63
C TYR A 268 -23.28 10.42 -20.68
N GLY A 269 -22.09 9.92 -20.36
CA GLY A 269 -20.96 9.83 -21.31
C GLY A 269 -20.10 11.09 -21.41
N HIS A 270 -20.41 12.15 -20.67
CA HIS A 270 -19.48 13.26 -20.49
C HIS A 270 -18.33 12.84 -19.58
N SER A 271 -17.12 13.35 -19.83
CA SER A 271 -15.92 12.99 -19.06
C SER A 271 -15.49 14.08 -18.09
N VAL A 272 -14.95 13.68 -16.94
CA VAL A 272 -14.30 14.57 -15.97
C VAL A 272 -12.83 14.20 -15.83
N GLY A 273 -11.95 15.19 -15.99
CA GLY A 273 -10.51 14.98 -15.85
C GLY A 273 -10.12 14.68 -14.40
N ILE A 274 -9.25 13.67 -14.20
CA ILE A 274 -8.79 13.29 -12.86
C ILE A 274 -8.03 14.45 -12.18
N ASN A 275 -7.25 15.22 -12.95
CA ASN A 275 -6.55 16.41 -12.43
C ASN A 275 -7.51 17.48 -11.91
N HIS A 276 -8.70 17.61 -12.52
CA HIS A 276 -9.72 18.52 -12.00
C HIS A 276 -10.22 18.02 -10.64
N LEU A 277 -10.53 16.73 -10.54
CA LEU A 277 -10.98 16.12 -9.29
C LEU A 277 -9.95 16.21 -8.16
N THR A 278 -8.67 15.98 -8.45
CA THR A 278 -7.61 16.13 -7.44
C THR A 278 -7.43 17.59 -7.02
N SER A 279 -7.55 18.54 -7.96
CA SER A 279 -7.44 19.97 -7.65
C SER A 279 -8.49 20.44 -6.63
N LEU A 280 -9.70 19.88 -6.66
CA LEU A 280 -10.77 20.21 -5.70
C LEU A 280 -10.39 19.84 -4.25
N LEU A 281 -9.57 18.79 -4.08
CA LEU A 281 -9.09 18.33 -2.77
C LEU A 281 -7.73 18.93 -2.38
N SER A 282 -7.14 19.79 -3.23
CA SER A 282 -5.84 20.44 -2.96
C SER A 282 -5.89 21.27 -1.68
N PRO A 283 -4.75 21.55 -1.01
CA PRO A 283 -4.71 22.43 0.16
C PRO A 283 -5.28 23.84 -0.09
N ARG A 284 -5.29 24.29 -1.36
CA ARG A 284 -5.85 25.58 -1.76
C ARG A 284 -7.37 25.59 -1.69
N ASN A 285 -8.02 24.47 -2.04
CA ASN A 285 -9.48 24.35 -2.10
C ASN A 285 -10.07 23.67 -0.87
N CYS A 286 -9.28 22.85 -0.16
CA CYS A 286 -9.65 22.18 1.08
C CYS A 286 -8.55 22.32 2.12
N GLN A 287 -8.59 23.43 2.88
CA GLN A 287 -7.53 23.77 3.83
C GLN A 287 -7.40 22.74 4.97
N SER A 288 -8.50 22.10 5.38
CA SER A 288 -8.53 21.07 6.45
C SER A 288 -7.86 19.74 6.04
N LEU A 289 -7.52 19.56 4.76
CA LEU A 289 -6.73 18.44 4.21
C LEU A 289 -5.23 18.77 4.02
N THR A 290 -4.76 19.94 4.43
CA THR A 290 -3.33 20.30 4.35
C THR A 290 -2.48 19.31 5.15
N GLY A 291 -1.45 18.73 4.53
CA GLY A 291 -0.56 17.76 5.17
C GLY A 291 -1.19 16.39 5.45
N LYS A 292 -2.40 16.13 4.94
CA LYS A 292 -3.12 14.86 5.09
C LYS A 292 -3.15 14.10 3.77
N PRO A 293 -2.98 12.77 3.77
CA PRO A 293 -3.08 11.98 2.55
C PRO A 293 -4.47 12.08 1.90
N LYS A 294 -4.52 12.40 0.59
CA LYS A 294 -5.70 12.22 -0.26
C LYS A 294 -5.47 11.06 -1.21
N LEU A 295 -6.29 10.03 -1.08
CA LEU A 295 -6.12 8.76 -1.78
C LEU A 295 -7.26 8.60 -2.78
N LEU A 296 -6.94 8.54 -4.08
CA LEU A 296 -7.91 8.30 -5.13
C LEU A 296 -7.64 6.93 -5.75
N PHE A 297 -8.57 6.00 -5.63
CA PHE A 297 -8.50 4.69 -6.29
C PHE A 297 -9.41 4.69 -7.51
N ILE A 298 -8.83 4.56 -8.70
CA ILE A 298 -9.50 4.79 -9.98
C ILE A 298 -9.57 3.47 -10.74
N GLN A 299 -10.75 2.86 -10.73
CA GLN A 299 -11.08 1.67 -11.51
C GLN A 299 -11.78 2.09 -12.80
N ALA A 300 -10.96 2.41 -13.80
CA ALA A 300 -11.37 2.73 -15.16
C ALA A 300 -10.29 2.30 -16.16
N CYS A 301 -10.67 2.07 -17.42
CA CYS A 301 -9.69 1.91 -18.50
C CYS A 301 -8.90 3.21 -18.70
N ARG A 302 -7.66 3.09 -19.19
CA ARG A 302 -6.80 4.23 -19.51
C ARG A 302 -6.34 4.24 -20.96
N GLY A 303 -7.01 3.45 -21.79
CA GLY A 303 -6.76 3.31 -23.22
C GLY A 303 -7.36 2.01 -23.72
N ILE A 304 -6.96 1.61 -24.93
CA ILE A 304 -7.60 0.54 -25.69
C ILE A 304 -6.73 -0.72 -25.87
N ARG A 305 -5.46 -0.69 -25.42
CA ARG A 305 -4.53 -1.81 -25.60
C ARG A 305 -4.82 -2.91 -24.60
N ASP A 306 -4.88 -4.15 -25.07
CA ASP A 306 -4.86 -5.35 -24.23
C ASP A 306 -3.42 -5.88 -24.10
N GLN A 307 -3.13 -6.60 -23.01
CA GLN A 307 -1.83 -7.26 -22.79
C GLN A 307 -2.01 -8.76 -23.02
N THR A 308 -2.19 -9.16 -24.28
CA THR A 308 -2.48 -10.55 -24.66
C THR A 308 -1.22 -11.37 -24.89
N ILE A 309 -1.13 -12.51 -24.22
CA ILE A 309 -0.12 -13.56 -24.46
C ILE A 309 -0.81 -14.69 -25.24
N GLN A 310 -0.30 -15.02 -26.43
CA GLN A 310 -0.76 -16.18 -27.20
C GLN A 310 0.17 -17.37 -26.96
N ASN A 311 -0.36 -18.49 -26.47
CA ASN A 311 0.37 -19.76 -26.41
C ASN A 311 0.44 -20.36 -27.82
N ASN A 312 1.52 -20.08 -28.55
CA ASN A 312 1.82 -20.76 -29.81
C ASN A 312 2.40 -22.16 -29.56
N ASN A 313 1.59 -23.08 -29.03
CA ASN A 313 1.82 -24.52 -29.15
C ASN A 313 0.82 -25.12 -30.13
N LYS A 314 1.06 -24.87 -31.42
CA LYS A 314 0.59 -25.71 -32.52
C LYS A 314 1.79 -26.05 -33.40
N GLY A 315 2.63 -26.96 -32.93
CA GLY A 315 3.46 -27.76 -33.81
C GLY A 315 2.55 -28.70 -34.60
N GLN A 316 2.65 -28.65 -35.91
CA GLN A 316 1.94 -29.52 -36.84
C GLN A 316 2.22 -30.99 -36.49
N ILE A 317 1.16 -31.78 -36.33
CA ILE A 317 1.25 -33.23 -36.48
C ILE A 317 1.11 -33.46 -37.98
N GLU A 318 2.23 -33.64 -38.67
CA GLU A 318 2.30 -34.39 -39.91
C GLU A 318 3.03 -35.70 -39.58
N GLU A 319 2.40 -36.80 -39.99
CA GLU A 319 2.79 -38.18 -39.73
C GLU A 319 4.14 -38.50 -40.38
N GLU A 320 5.12 -38.96 -39.59
CA GLU A 320 6.12 -39.92 -40.07
C GLU A 320 6.38 -41.00 -39.01
N GLN A 321 6.50 -42.23 -39.54
CA GLN A 321 6.38 -43.51 -38.87
C GLN A 321 7.54 -43.79 -37.90
N HIS A 322 7.21 -44.29 -36.71
CA HIS A 322 8.17 -44.99 -35.88
C HIS A 322 8.32 -46.43 -36.40
N ASP A 323 9.49 -46.75 -36.92
CA ASP A 323 10.00 -48.11 -36.97
C ASP A 323 11.24 -48.23 -36.06
N ILE A 324 11.45 -49.46 -35.63
CA ILE A 324 12.08 -49.97 -34.41
C ILE A 324 13.61 -49.80 -34.35
N GLY A 325 14.19 -49.71 -33.14
CA GLY A 325 15.55 -50.24 -32.91
C GLY A 325 16.35 -49.62 -31.77
N ASP A 326 16.58 -50.42 -30.72
CA ASP A 326 17.60 -50.27 -29.68
C ASP A 326 18.98 -49.79 -30.18
N THR A 327 19.70 -49.02 -29.36
CA THR A 327 20.94 -49.47 -28.68
C THR A 327 21.57 -48.35 -27.85
N ASN A 328 21.99 -48.70 -26.63
CA ASN A 328 23.00 -47.96 -25.86
C ASN A 328 24.32 -47.92 -26.63
N SER A 329 24.98 -46.74 -26.72
CA SER A 329 26.21 -46.46 -25.96
C SER A 329 26.87 -45.11 -26.34
N ASP A 330 27.53 -44.55 -25.34
CA ASP A 330 28.70 -43.67 -25.39
C ASP A 330 28.55 -42.14 -25.49
N ILE A 331 29.00 -41.54 -24.39
CA ILE A 331 29.21 -40.13 -24.09
C ILE A 331 30.44 -39.61 -24.85
N GLN A 332 30.35 -38.42 -25.46
CA GLN A 332 31.52 -37.58 -25.75
C GLN A 332 31.33 -36.15 -25.24
N TYR A 333 32.35 -35.69 -24.51
CA TYR A 333 32.50 -34.38 -23.89
C TYR A 333 32.94 -33.32 -24.91
N ILE A 334 32.34 -32.12 -24.87
CA ILE A 334 32.76 -30.95 -25.66
C ILE A 334 33.05 -29.78 -24.69
N PRO A 335 34.24 -29.13 -24.75
CA PRO A 335 34.62 -28.03 -23.86
C PRO A 335 34.05 -26.67 -24.31
N PRO A 336 33.99 -25.65 -23.42
CA PRO A 336 33.36 -24.37 -23.72
C PRO A 336 34.23 -23.43 -24.58
N PRO A 337 33.63 -22.54 -25.40
CA PRO A 337 34.36 -21.60 -26.24
C PRO A 337 34.88 -20.37 -25.46
N SER A 338 35.99 -19.83 -25.95
CA SER A 338 36.80 -18.74 -25.38
C SER A 338 36.27 -17.34 -25.71
N ASP A 339 36.49 -16.39 -24.80
CA ASP A 339 36.08 -14.98 -24.88
C ASP A 339 36.74 -14.19 -26.04
N PRO A 340 36.04 -13.20 -26.64
CA PRO A 340 36.64 -12.28 -27.61
C PRO A 340 37.33 -11.06 -26.95
N PRO A 341 38.28 -10.39 -27.64
CA PRO A 341 39.19 -9.42 -27.03
C PRO A 341 38.63 -8.00 -26.91
N LEU A 342 39.14 -7.29 -25.90
CA LEU A 342 38.90 -5.88 -25.56
C LEU A 342 39.50 -4.91 -26.60
N GLY A 343 38.68 -3.96 -27.07
CA GLY A 343 39.08 -2.80 -27.87
C GLY A 343 38.78 -1.48 -27.15
N GLU A 344 39.71 -0.53 -27.29
CA GLU A 344 39.83 0.77 -26.59
C GLU A 344 38.69 1.80 -26.81
N PRO A 345 38.55 2.82 -25.93
CA PRO A 345 37.41 3.73 -25.90
C PRO A 345 37.54 4.89 -26.91
N ARG A 346 36.42 5.31 -27.52
CA ARG A 346 36.33 6.55 -28.31
C ARG A 346 35.18 7.45 -27.83
N GLU A 347 35.46 8.74 -27.96
CA GLU A 347 34.86 9.91 -27.32
C GLU A 347 33.42 10.26 -27.74
N LEU A 348 32.76 11.04 -26.87
CA LEU A 348 31.50 11.73 -27.12
C LEU A 348 31.62 12.77 -28.25
N GLY A 349 30.63 12.79 -29.15
CA GLY A 349 30.38 13.89 -30.07
C GLY A 349 28.89 14.02 -30.37
N ASP A 350 28.33 15.18 -30.03
CA ASP A 350 27.01 15.67 -30.48
C ASP A 350 27.03 15.93 -32.00
N ILE A 351 25.97 15.53 -32.72
CA ILE A 351 25.38 16.32 -33.82
C ILE A 351 24.00 15.79 -34.23
N ASN A 352 23.00 16.69 -34.13
CA ASN A 352 21.75 16.63 -34.87
C ASN A 352 22.01 16.78 -36.38
N SER A 353 21.50 15.86 -37.20
CA SER A 353 20.82 16.13 -38.49
C SER A 353 20.54 14.83 -39.25
N ASP A 354 19.35 14.78 -39.87
CA ASP A 354 18.89 13.84 -40.91
C ASP A 354 18.28 12.50 -40.47
N ILE A 355 16.99 12.55 -40.10
CA ILE A 355 16.08 11.41 -40.31
C ILE A 355 15.09 11.79 -41.42
N GLN A 356 15.26 11.16 -42.57
CA GLN A 356 14.28 11.16 -43.66
C GLN A 356 13.01 10.45 -43.19
N TYR A 357 11.86 11.14 -43.29
CA TYR A 357 10.54 10.55 -43.13
C TYR A 357 10.27 9.55 -44.26
N LEU A 358 10.19 8.25 -43.94
CA LEU A 358 9.52 7.27 -44.77
C LEU A 358 7.99 7.39 -44.55
N PRO A 359 7.17 7.39 -45.61
CA PRO A 359 5.71 7.41 -45.45
C PRO A 359 5.25 6.10 -44.79
N PRO A 360 4.18 6.14 -43.97
CA PRO A 360 3.66 4.95 -43.31
C PRO A 360 3.11 3.95 -44.34
N PRO A 361 3.19 2.63 -44.05
CA PRO A 361 2.63 1.60 -44.92
C PRO A 361 1.10 1.74 -45.03
N PRO A 362 0.50 1.37 -46.18
CA PRO A 362 -0.92 1.53 -46.41
C PRO A 362 -1.74 0.51 -45.60
N ASP A 363 -2.80 1.03 -44.96
CA ASP A 363 -3.96 0.35 -44.38
C ASP A 363 -3.74 -0.95 -43.60
N THR A 364 -3.60 -0.82 -42.29
CA THR A 364 -4.03 -1.85 -41.33
C THR A 364 -5.09 -1.27 -40.39
N ALA A 365 -6.36 -1.53 -40.75
CA ALA A 365 -7.57 -1.54 -39.94
C ALA A 365 -7.55 -0.73 -38.61
N LEU A 366 -8.17 0.45 -38.68
CA LEU A 366 -8.67 1.24 -37.54
C LEU A 366 -9.44 0.34 -36.54
N ARG A 367 -8.91 0.15 -35.33
CA ARG A 367 -9.67 -0.39 -34.19
C ARG A 367 -10.12 0.76 -33.30
N GLY A 368 -11.42 0.84 -33.04
CA GLY A 368 -12.10 1.88 -32.26
C GLY A 368 -11.99 1.70 -30.74
N PRO A 369 -12.70 2.52 -29.94
CA PRO A 369 -12.68 2.45 -28.48
C PRO A 369 -13.34 1.16 -27.97
N HIS A 370 -12.73 0.53 -26.97
CA HIS A 370 -13.16 -0.74 -26.38
C HIS A 370 -13.28 -0.64 -24.85
N ASP A 371 -14.34 -1.23 -24.32
CA ASP A 371 -14.74 -1.24 -22.91
C ASP A 371 -13.75 -1.93 -21.95
N ILE A 372 -14.00 -1.80 -20.64
CA ILE A 372 -13.53 -2.75 -19.62
C ILE A 372 -13.96 -4.16 -20.08
N ALA A 373 -12.99 -5.01 -20.40
CA ALA A 373 -13.26 -6.35 -20.93
C ALA A 373 -14.01 -7.20 -19.86
N ASP A 374 -15.28 -7.51 -20.15
CA ASP A 374 -16.08 -8.47 -19.38
C ASP A 374 -15.53 -9.87 -19.70
N ILE A 375 -14.95 -10.54 -18.71
CA ILE A 375 -14.32 -11.86 -18.86
C ILE A 375 -15.32 -12.93 -19.35
N ASN A 376 -16.63 -12.67 -19.22
CA ASN A 376 -17.70 -13.61 -19.56
C ASN A 376 -18.58 -13.19 -20.76
N GLY A 377 -18.14 -12.24 -21.61
CA GLY A 377 -18.93 -11.79 -22.77
C GLY A 377 -18.12 -11.37 -24.00
N ASP A 378 -18.71 -11.52 -25.18
CA ASP A 378 -18.13 -11.07 -26.45
C ASP A 378 -17.80 -9.56 -26.41
N ILE A 379 -16.57 -9.20 -26.81
CA ILE A 379 -16.11 -7.81 -26.98
C ILE A 379 -16.95 -7.17 -28.11
N GLN A 380 -17.91 -6.31 -27.78
CA GLN A 380 -18.68 -5.56 -28.78
C GLN A 380 -18.15 -4.14 -28.93
N CYS A 381 -17.76 -3.78 -30.16
CA CYS A 381 -17.18 -2.49 -30.53
C CYS A 381 -18.26 -1.40 -30.66
N LEU A 382 -17.98 -0.18 -30.20
CA LEU A 382 -18.76 1.01 -30.55
C LEU A 382 -17.92 2.01 -31.37
N PRO A 383 -18.58 2.81 -32.25
CA PRO A 383 -17.89 3.69 -33.19
C PRO A 383 -17.23 4.89 -32.49
N PRO A 384 -16.11 5.40 -33.04
CA PRO A 384 -15.26 6.40 -32.40
C PRO A 384 -16.01 7.70 -32.05
N GLN A 385 -15.66 8.29 -30.92
CA GLN A 385 -15.95 9.69 -30.60
C GLN A 385 -14.63 10.48 -30.67
N PRO A 386 -14.66 11.76 -31.08
CA PRO A 386 -13.46 12.56 -31.26
C PRO A 386 -12.68 12.70 -29.96
N ASP A 387 -11.37 12.48 -30.04
CA ASP A 387 -10.47 12.64 -28.91
C ASP A 387 -10.51 14.10 -28.41
N PRO A 388 -10.60 14.35 -27.09
CA PRO A 388 -10.31 15.67 -26.56
C PRO A 388 -8.86 16.05 -26.88
N PRO A 389 -8.55 17.35 -27.02
CA PRO A 389 -7.21 17.79 -27.38
C PRO A 389 -6.16 17.20 -26.44
N LEU A 390 -5.10 16.65 -27.03
CA LEU A 390 -3.94 16.06 -26.34
C LEU A 390 -3.38 17.07 -25.31
N GLY A 391 -3.74 16.88 -24.05
CA GLY A 391 -3.12 17.57 -22.93
C GLY A 391 -1.72 17.03 -22.67
N GLU A 392 -0.82 17.90 -22.23
CA GLU A 392 0.59 17.59 -21.95
C GLU A 392 0.81 16.40 -20.99
N PRO A 393 1.98 15.73 -21.06
CA PRO A 393 2.28 14.53 -20.27
C PRO A 393 2.13 14.78 -18.77
N HIS A 394 1.26 14.01 -18.13
CA HIS A 394 0.83 14.27 -16.76
C HIS A 394 1.83 13.84 -15.70
N SER A 395 2.15 14.80 -14.83
CA SER A 395 2.70 14.58 -13.49
C SER A 395 1.74 15.24 -12.49
N LEU A 396 1.76 14.81 -11.22
CA LEU A 396 1.09 15.45 -10.07
C LEU A 396 1.67 16.86 -9.80
N GLN A 397 1.86 17.68 -10.84
CA GLN A 397 2.66 18.90 -10.84
C GLN A 397 2.12 19.88 -9.81
N GLY A 398 2.83 19.97 -8.68
CA GLY A 398 2.62 20.96 -7.62
C GLY A 398 1.72 20.54 -6.46
N GLU A 399 1.08 19.37 -6.49
CA GLU A 399 0.17 18.92 -5.43
C GLU A 399 0.86 17.93 -4.48
N PHE A 400 0.83 18.21 -3.17
CA PHE A 400 1.44 17.37 -2.14
C PHE A 400 0.41 16.45 -1.47
N ASP A 401 0.90 15.32 -0.97
CA ASP A 401 0.15 14.34 -0.20
C ASP A 401 -1.00 13.66 -0.96
N PHE A 402 -0.84 13.48 -2.27
CA PHE A 402 -1.78 12.70 -3.09
C PHE A 402 -1.26 11.30 -3.39
N LEU A 403 -2.19 10.35 -3.52
CA LEU A 403 -1.95 9.06 -4.14
C LEU A 403 -3.09 8.76 -5.12
N LEU A 404 -2.75 8.46 -6.36
CA LEU A 404 -3.64 8.01 -7.42
C LEU A 404 -3.35 6.53 -7.71
N GLY A 405 -4.18 5.64 -7.18
CA GLY A 405 -4.15 4.21 -7.45
C GLY A 405 -4.92 3.90 -8.73
N TYR A 406 -4.25 3.91 -9.88
CA TYR A 406 -4.87 3.51 -11.15
C TYR A 406 -4.88 2.00 -11.32
N ALA A 407 -6.02 1.45 -11.75
CA ALA A 407 -6.18 0.02 -11.98
C ALA A 407 -5.33 -0.56 -13.13
N THR A 408 -4.91 0.29 -14.07
CA THR A 408 -4.10 -0.11 -15.24
C THR A 408 -3.14 1.00 -15.67
N THR A 409 -2.12 0.66 -16.45
CA THR A 409 -1.15 1.61 -17.02
C THR A 409 -1.79 2.46 -18.14
N PRO A 410 -1.25 3.68 -18.42
CA PRO A 410 -1.72 4.51 -19.52
C PRO A 410 -1.71 3.77 -20.86
N GLY A 411 -2.79 3.92 -21.62
CA GLY A 411 -2.97 3.25 -22.91
C GLY A 411 -3.58 1.85 -22.84
N TYR A 412 -3.78 1.27 -21.66
CA TYR A 412 -4.27 -0.11 -21.49
C TYR A 412 -5.68 -0.20 -20.89
N VAL A 413 -6.33 -1.34 -21.12
CA VAL A 413 -7.64 -1.68 -20.52
C VAL A 413 -7.49 -2.20 -19.09
N SER A 414 -8.60 -2.22 -18.36
CA SER A 414 -8.73 -2.92 -17.07
C SER A 414 -9.84 -3.96 -17.17
N TYR A 415 -9.72 -5.09 -16.46
CA TYR A 415 -10.58 -6.26 -16.62
C TYR A 415 -11.59 -6.40 -15.49
N ARG A 416 -12.80 -6.87 -15.83
CA ARG A 416 -13.91 -7.10 -14.89
C ARG A 416 -14.57 -8.44 -15.13
N ASP A 417 -14.95 -9.10 -14.05
CA ASP A 417 -15.83 -10.26 -14.06
C ASP A 417 -17.23 -9.85 -13.57
N CYS A 418 -18.27 -10.18 -14.33
CA CYS A 418 -19.65 -9.83 -13.98
C CYS A 418 -20.20 -10.49 -12.70
N LYS A 419 -19.54 -11.53 -12.16
CA LYS A 419 -19.91 -12.28 -10.94
C LYS A 419 -18.99 -12.00 -9.75
N GLN A 420 -17.78 -11.50 -9.99
CA GLN A 420 -16.78 -11.30 -8.94
C GLN A 420 -16.29 -9.86 -8.79
N GLY A 421 -16.61 -8.98 -9.73
CA GLY A 421 -16.09 -7.62 -9.78
C GLY A 421 -14.76 -7.53 -10.54
N THR A 422 -14.04 -6.43 -10.36
CA THR A 422 -12.75 -6.20 -11.03
C THR A 422 -11.61 -6.90 -10.30
N VAL A 423 -10.65 -7.39 -11.07
CA VAL A 423 -9.45 -8.02 -10.50
C VAL A 423 -8.66 -7.03 -9.63
N TYR A 424 -8.63 -5.76 -10.02
CA TYR A 424 -7.93 -4.71 -9.28
C TYR A 424 -8.57 -4.40 -7.93
N VAL A 425 -9.89 -4.11 -7.87
CA VAL A 425 -10.54 -3.77 -6.61
C VAL A 425 -10.54 -4.96 -5.65
N ARG A 426 -10.77 -6.17 -6.17
CA ARG A 426 -10.67 -7.39 -5.37
C ARG A 426 -9.29 -7.53 -4.75
N THR A 427 -8.22 -7.50 -5.55
CA THR A 427 -6.84 -7.62 -5.03
C THR A 427 -6.50 -6.46 -4.10
N LEU A 428 -6.84 -5.22 -4.44
CA LEU A 428 -6.61 -4.05 -3.58
C LEU A 428 -7.26 -4.22 -2.19
N THR A 429 -8.53 -4.63 -2.15
CA THR A 429 -9.28 -4.75 -0.90
C THR A 429 -8.82 -5.96 -0.07
N GLU A 430 -8.49 -7.08 -0.73
CA GLU A 430 -7.85 -8.24 -0.09
C GLU A 430 -6.50 -7.85 0.53
N GLU A 431 -5.64 -7.17 -0.22
CA GLU A 431 -4.33 -6.76 0.29
C GLU A 431 -4.42 -5.62 1.31
N LEU A 432 -5.40 -4.71 1.25
CA LEU A 432 -5.58 -3.71 2.32
C LEU A 432 -6.02 -4.37 3.63
N MET A 433 -6.98 -5.30 3.55
CA MET A 433 -7.48 -6.01 4.73
C MET A 433 -6.46 -6.99 5.28
N ALA A 434 -5.70 -7.64 4.41
CA ALA A 434 -4.55 -8.41 4.80
C ALA A 434 -3.53 -7.47 5.40
N TYR A 435 -3.07 -6.42 4.68
CA TYR A 435 -1.82 -5.66 4.87
C TYR A 435 -1.79 -4.38 5.72
N SER A 436 -2.94 -3.77 5.98
CA SER A 436 -3.08 -2.46 6.65
C SER A 436 -2.32 -2.31 7.97
N ASP A 437 -2.45 -3.26 8.90
CA ASP A 437 -1.96 -3.11 10.28
C ASP A 437 -0.43 -3.08 10.47
N ARG A 438 0.38 -3.27 9.42
CA ARG A 438 1.84 -3.28 9.59
C ARG A 438 2.66 -2.83 8.38
N LEU A 439 2.06 -2.80 7.19
CA LEU A 439 2.72 -2.25 6.01
C LEU A 439 2.18 -0.86 5.72
N ASP A 440 3.04 -0.01 5.19
CA ASP A 440 2.60 1.24 4.63
C ASP A 440 1.86 0.99 3.29
N LEU A 441 0.97 1.91 2.91
CA LEU A 441 0.12 1.79 1.72
C LEU A 441 0.93 1.59 0.43
N LEU A 442 2.11 2.20 0.27
CA LEU A 442 2.90 2.03 -0.95
C LEU A 442 3.45 0.60 -1.04
N SER A 443 3.88 0.04 0.09
CA SER A 443 4.24 -1.38 0.18
C SER A 443 3.06 -2.29 -0.18
N ILE A 444 1.84 -2.00 0.32
CA ILE A 444 0.62 -2.75 -0.03
C ILE A 444 0.33 -2.66 -1.53
N LEU A 445 0.41 -1.47 -2.13
CA LEU A 445 0.18 -1.28 -3.56
C LEU A 445 1.23 -1.94 -4.44
N THR A 446 2.45 -2.09 -3.94
CA THR A 446 3.49 -2.87 -4.60
C THR A 446 3.11 -4.35 -4.65
N ILE A 447 2.58 -4.91 -3.55
CA ILE A 447 2.06 -6.29 -3.51
C ILE A 447 0.88 -6.46 -4.47
N VAL A 448 -0.07 -5.52 -4.48
CA VAL A 448 -1.20 -5.50 -5.43
C VAL A 448 -0.70 -5.52 -6.88
N THR A 449 0.34 -4.72 -7.18
CA THR A 449 0.95 -4.64 -8.52
C THR A 449 1.60 -5.95 -8.91
N ASN A 450 2.38 -6.58 -8.02
CA ASN A 450 2.99 -7.88 -8.27
C ASN A 450 1.93 -8.97 -8.52
N LYS A 451 0.92 -9.08 -7.64
CA LYS A 451 -0.16 -10.08 -7.78
C LYS A 451 -0.94 -9.94 -9.08
N LEU A 452 -1.27 -8.71 -9.50
CA LEU A 452 -2.01 -8.48 -10.75
C LEU A 452 -1.15 -8.75 -11.99
N SER A 453 0.14 -8.40 -11.95
CA SER A 453 1.07 -8.67 -13.04
C SER A 453 1.25 -10.18 -13.26
N ASP A 454 1.24 -10.96 -12.18
CA ASP A 454 1.37 -12.42 -12.24
C ASP A 454 0.04 -13.13 -12.58
N MET A 455 -1.10 -12.48 -12.34
CA MET A 455 -2.44 -13.03 -12.63
C MET A 455 -2.64 -13.28 -14.13
N ASN A 456 -3.17 -14.45 -14.47
CA ASN A 456 -3.62 -14.77 -15.83
C ASN A 456 -5.13 -14.57 -15.90
N ILE A 457 -5.57 -13.63 -16.73
CA ILE A 457 -6.98 -13.34 -16.94
C ILE A 457 -7.43 -14.08 -18.20
N ASP A 458 -8.39 -14.99 -18.06
CA ASP A 458 -8.91 -15.76 -19.20
C ASP A 458 -9.61 -14.82 -20.18
N GLY A 459 -9.11 -14.77 -21.42
CA GLY A 459 -9.70 -13.99 -22.51
C GLY A 459 -10.66 -14.81 -23.39
N GLY A 460 -10.90 -16.08 -23.03
CA GLY A 460 -11.55 -17.05 -23.88
C GLY A 460 -10.68 -17.47 -25.07
N ALA A 461 -11.08 -18.56 -25.72
CA ALA A 461 -10.40 -19.08 -26.92
C ALA A 461 -8.88 -19.29 -26.76
N GLY A 462 -8.42 -19.63 -25.55
CA GLY A 462 -7.01 -19.88 -25.24
C GLY A 462 -6.14 -18.61 -25.13
N LYS A 463 -6.74 -17.41 -25.11
CA LYS A 463 -6.03 -16.15 -24.87
C LYS A 463 -5.87 -15.91 -23.38
N VAL A 464 -4.69 -15.43 -22.99
CA VAL A 464 -4.43 -14.97 -21.63
C VAL A 464 -4.13 -13.49 -21.68
N HIS A 465 -4.81 -12.72 -20.84
CA HIS A 465 -4.58 -11.30 -20.66
C HIS A 465 -3.83 -11.03 -19.35
N LYS A 466 -3.02 -9.96 -19.35
CA LYS A 466 -2.35 -9.40 -18.18
C LYS A 466 -2.89 -8.01 -17.84
N GLN A 467 -2.75 -7.61 -16.57
CA GLN A 467 -3.09 -6.27 -16.12
C GLN A 467 -2.03 -5.79 -15.13
N CYS A 468 -1.52 -4.58 -15.33
CA CYS A 468 -0.56 -3.95 -14.44
C CYS A 468 -1.13 -2.63 -13.92
N PRO A 469 -1.47 -2.51 -12.62
CA PRO A 469 -1.87 -1.22 -12.05
C PRO A 469 -0.66 -0.28 -11.95
N MET A 470 -0.91 1.02 -11.88
CA MET A 470 0.16 2.03 -11.82
C MET A 470 -0.18 3.09 -10.78
N PRO A 471 0.24 2.92 -9.52
CA PRO A 471 0.10 3.98 -8.52
C PRO A 471 1.00 5.18 -8.89
N GLN A 472 0.46 6.38 -8.80
CA GLN A 472 1.20 7.65 -8.87
C GLN A 472 1.02 8.39 -7.54
N PHE A 473 2.06 8.97 -6.98
CA PHE A 473 1.95 9.61 -5.68
C PHE A 473 2.89 10.80 -5.51
N SER A 474 2.49 11.71 -4.62
CA SER A 474 3.26 12.82 -4.06
C SER A 474 3.19 12.81 -2.53
N LEU A 475 2.93 11.63 -1.95
CA LEU A 475 2.96 11.41 -0.50
C LEU A 475 4.34 11.79 0.04
N THR A 476 4.35 12.62 1.09
CA THR A 476 5.60 13.07 1.74
C THR A 476 6.04 12.15 2.88
N LYS A 477 5.20 11.18 3.27
CA LYS A 477 5.40 10.29 4.42
C LYS A 477 4.83 8.90 4.13
N LYS A 478 5.33 7.90 4.85
CA LYS A 478 4.74 6.56 4.86
C LYS A 478 3.37 6.60 5.54
N LEU A 479 2.42 5.87 4.98
CA LEU A 479 1.01 5.89 5.37
C LEU A 479 0.59 4.50 5.85
N TYR A 480 0.18 4.37 7.11
CA TYR A 480 -0.29 3.11 7.70
C TYR A 480 -1.78 3.21 8.05
N PHE A 481 -2.52 2.10 7.97
CA PHE A 481 -3.89 2.04 8.46
C PHE A 481 -4.00 1.10 9.66
N PHE A 482 -4.95 1.34 10.57
CA PHE A 482 -5.12 0.52 11.78
C PHE A 482 -6.59 0.06 11.92
N PRO A 483 -6.95 -1.14 11.43
CA PRO A 483 -8.33 -1.64 11.48
C PRO A 483 -8.83 -1.90 12.91
N GLU A 484 -10.17 -1.92 13.08
CA GLU A 484 -10.84 -1.95 14.40
C GLU A 484 -10.55 -3.19 15.28
N ASN A 485 -10.21 -4.35 14.70
CA ASN A 485 -10.18 -5.63 15.43
C ASN A 485 -8.82 -6.00 16.07
N PHE A 486 -7.95 -5.02 16.35
CA PHE A 486 -6.71 -5.27 17.09
C PHE A 486 -6.92 -5.03 18.59
N VAL A 487 -7.20 -6.12 19.31
CA VAL A 487 -7.18 -6.22 20.78
C VAL A 487 -6.25 -7.34 21.19
#